data_AF-A0A6P3QH06-F1
#
_entry.id   AF-A0A6P3QH06-F1
#
_cell.length_a   1.000
_cell.length_b   1.000
_cell.length_c   1.000
_cell.angle_alpha   90.00
_cell.angle_beta   90.00
_cell.angle_gamma   90.00
#
_symmetry.space_group_name_H-M   'P 1'
#
loop_
_entity.id
_entity.type
_entity.pdbx_description
1 polymer ?
#
loop_
_entity_poly.entity_id
_entity_poly.type
_entity_poly.pdbx_seq_one_letter_code
_entity_poly.pdbx_strand_id
1 'polypeptide(L)'
;MADLLGSILSSMEKPPSLGDQETRRKARDRRHTNQLENQWLRWDAVMVIVLEVREQAARLKKLQEQEKQQKVEFRKRMEKEVSDFIQDSGQIKKKFQPMNKIERSILHDVVEVAGLTSFSFGEDDECRYVMIFKKEFAPSDEELDSYRRGEEWDPQKAEEKRKLKELAQRQEEEAAHQGPVVVSPASDYKDKYSHLIGKGAAKDAAHMLQANKTYGCVPVANKRDTRSIEEAMNEIRAKKRLRQSGEELPPTS
;
A
#
# COMPACT_ATOMS: atom_id res chain seq x y z
N MET A 1 29.72 -100.43 0.54
CA MET A 1 28.48 -99.98 1.20
C MET A 1 28.87 -98.83 2.09
N ALA A 2 28.36 -97.62 1.83
CA ALA A 2 28.67 -96.47 2.67
C ALA A 2 27.98 -96.67 4.03
N ASP A 3 28.74 -96.55 5.12
CA ASP A 3 28.24 -96.66 6.49
C ASP A 3 27.26 -95.50 6.78
N LEU A 4 25.99 -95.77 6.48
CA LEU A 4 24.87 -94.84 6.66
C LEU A 4 24.78 -94.36 8.12
N LEU A 5 25.10 -95.25 9.06
CA LEU A 5 25.09 -94.98 10.50
C LEU A 5 26.23 -94.04 10.93
N GLY A 6 27.41 -94.13 10.31
CA GLY A 6 28.55 -93.26 10.60
C GLY A 6 28.35 -91.84 10.09
N SER A 7 27.68 -91.69 8.94
CA SER A 7 27.31 -90.39 8.37
C SER A 7 26.22 -89.70 9.20
N ILE A 8 25.24 -90.46 9.70
CA ILE A 8 24.18 -89.94 10.59
C ILE A 8 24.76 -89.49 11.93
N LEU A 9 25.61 -90.30 12.60
CA LEU A 9 26.20 -89.92 13.89
C LEU A 9 27.14 -88.70 13.81
N SER A 10 27.82 -88.51 12.69
CA SER A 10 28.68 -87.33 12.49
C SER A 10 27.89 -86.06 12.10
N SER A 11 26.65 -86.21 11.62
CA SER A 11 25.74 -85.09 11.32
C SER A 11 24.96 -84.58 12.54
N MET A 12 24.90 -85.38 13.61
CA MET A 12 24.27 -84.98 14.86
C MET A 12 25.16 -83.94 15.57
N GLU A 13 24.58 -82.77 15.83
CA GLU A 13 25.23 -81.71 16.60
C GLU A 13 25.65 -82.28 17.96
N LYS A 14 26.96 -82.28 18.24
CA LYS A 14 27.49 -82.80 19.50
C LYS A 14 26.86 -82.03 20.66
N PRO A 15 26.42 -82.73 21.73
CA PRO A 15 25.79 -82.08 22.87
C PRO A 15 26.76 -81.05 23.45
N PRO A 16 26.28 -79.83 23.78
CA PRO A 16 27.15 -78.76 24.23
C PRO A 16 27.96 -79.19 25.45
N SER A 17 29.28 -79.02 25.40
CA SER A 17 30.13 -79.29 26.56
C SER A 17 29.88 -78.24 27.65
N LEU A 18 30.19 -78.56 28.91
CA LEU A 18 30.04 -77.60 30.02
C LEU A 18 30.82 -76.29 29.76
N GLY A 19 31.96 -76.36 29.06
CA GLY A 19 32.72 -75.18 28.63
C GLY A 19 32.02 -74.34 27.54
N ASP A 20 31.27 -74.98 26.64
CA ASP A 20 30.47 -74.27 25.62
C ASP A 20 29.24 -73.57 26.22
N GLN A 21 28.69 -74.13 27.31
CA GLN A 21 27.56 -73.52 28.00
C GLN A 21 27.99 -72.28 28.79
N GLU A 22 29.15 -72.31 29.44
CA GLU A 22 29.70 -71.18 30.19
C GLU A 22 30.10 -70.03 29.26
N THR A 23 30.73 -70.32 28.12
CA THR A 23 31.09 -69.32 27.10
C THR A 23 29.85 -68.68 26.47
N ARG A 24 28.79 -69.46 26.18
CA ARG A 24 27.51 -68.92 25.70
C ARG A 24 26.81 -68.02 26.73
N ARG A 25 26.87 -68.36 28.03
CA ARG A 25 26.35 -67.51 29.11
C ARG A 25 27.12 -66.19 29.17
N LYS A 26 28.45 -66.23 29.24
CA LYS A 26 29.32 -65.03 29.21
C LYS A 26 29.09 -64.17 27.97
N ALA A 27 28.84 -64.77 26.81
CA ALA A 27 28.54 -64.04 25.57
C ALA A 27 27.15 -63.37 25.59
N ARG A 28 26.16 -63.96 26.28
CA ARG A 28 24.83 -63.34 26.48
C ARG A 28 24.92 -62.19 27.49
N ASP A 29 25.65 -62.39 28.58
CA ASP A 29 25.86 -61.36 29.59
C ASP A 29 26.59 -60.15 28.98
N ARG A 30 27.65 -60.39 28.20
CA ARG A 30 28.34 -59.33 27.43
C ARG A 30 27.43 -58.62 26.43
N ARG A 31 26.52 -59.33 25.75
CA ARG A 31 25.55 -58.70 24.84
C ARG A 31 24.57 -57.82 25.61
N HIS A 32 24.09 -58.29 26.75
CA HIS A 32 23.18 -57.54 27.60
C HIS A 32 23.85 -56.29 28.18
N THR A 33 25.10 -56.39 28.66
CA THR A 33 25.87 -55.22 29.12
C THR A 33 26.10 -54.23 27.99
N ASN A 34 26.56 -54.70 26.82
CA ASN A 34 26.77 -53.81 25.66
C ASN A 34 25.45 -53.18 25.18
N GLN A 35 24.32 -53.89 25.29
CA GLN A 35 23.01 -53.33 24.96
C GLN A 35 22.58 -52.24 25.93
N LEU A 36 22.86 -52.41 27.23
CA LEU A 36 22.61 -51.39 28.24
C LEU A 36 23.53 -50.17 28.06
N GLU A 37 24.81 -50.38 27.80
CA GLU A 37 25.78 -49.31 27.51
C GLU A 37 25.38 -48.51 26.27
N ASN A 38 25.00 -49.19 25.18
CA ASN A 38 24.53 -48.52 23.98
C ASN A 38 23.23 -47.73 24.21
N GLN A 39 22.31 -48.26 25.04
CA GLN A 39 21.11 -47.52 25.43
C GLN A 39 21.46 -46.28 26.26
N TRP A 40 22.38 -46.40 27.22
CA TRP A 40 22.83 -45.30 28.05
C TRP A 40 23.51 -44.20 27.23
N LEU A 41 24.44 -44.56 26.34
CA LEU A 41 25.07 -43.62 25.40
C LEU A 41 24.04 -42.92 24.50
N ARG A 42 22.99 -43.62 24.07
CA ARG A 42 21.92 -43.02 23.26
C ARG A 42 21.09 -42.03 24.08
N TRP A 43 20.81 -42.33 25.35
CA TRP A 43 20.11 -41.41 26.25
C TRP A 43 20.95 -40.16 26.55
N ASP A 44 22.25 -40.32 26.80
CA ASP A 44 23.16 -39.19 26.99
C ASP A 44 23.25 -38.31 25.75
N ALA A 45 23.36 -38.91 24.56
CA ALA A 45 23.35 -38.16 23.31
C ALA A 45 22.05 -37.36 23.13
N VAL A 46 20.88 -37.95 23.44
CA VAL A 46 19.60 -37.24 23.41
C VAL A 46 19.57 -36.11 24.44
N MET A 47 20.08 -36.33 25.65
CA MET A 47 20.13 -35.32 26.70
C MET A 47 20.98 -34.12 26.29
N VAL A 48 22.15 -34.35 25.67
CA VAL A 48 23.01 -33.29 25.14
C VAL A 48 22.28 -32.46 24.08
N ILE A 49 21.60 -33.11 23.13
CA ILE A 49 20.81 -32.41 22.09
C ILE A 49 19.70 -31.56 22.73
N VAL A 50 18.96 -32.11 23.71
CA VAL A 50 17.89 -31.39 24.40
C VAL A 50 18.44 -30.18 25.16
N LEU A 51 19.60 -30.30 25.81
CA LEU A 51 20.25 -29.19 26.50
C LEU A 51 20.68 -28.10 25.52
N GLU A 52 21.26 -28.47 24.37
CA GLU A 52 21.68 -27.53 23.33
C GLU A 52 20.48 -26.79 22.72
N VAL A 53 19.40 -27.51 22.39
CA VAL A 53 18.15 -26.90 21.89
C VAL A 53 17.57 -25.91 22.91
N ARG A 54 17.56 -26.28 24.20
CA ARG A 54 17.09 -25.40 25.27
C ARG A 54 17.96 -24.15 25.39
N GLU A 55 19.28 -24.28 25.26
CA GLU A 55 20.21 -23.15 25.31
C GLU A 55 20.01 -22.22 24.10
N GLN A 56 19.88 -22.76 22.88
CA GLN A 56 19.59 -21.99 21.68
C GLN A 56 18.25 -21.25 21.81
N ALA A 57 17.20 -21.90 22.31
CA ALA A 57 15.91 -21.29 22.57
C ALA A 57 16.00 -20.16 23.63
N ALA A 58 16.79 -20.36 24.68
CA ALA A 58 17.01 -19.33 25.70
C ALA A 58 17.77 -18.12 25.14
N ARG A 59 18.77 -18.34 24.28
CA ARG A 59 19.51 -17.26 23.59
C ARG A 59 18.59 -16.46 22.68
N LEU A 60 17.75 -17.12 21.88
CA LEU A 60 16.78 -16.45 21.01
C LEU A 60 15.76 -15.65 21.81
N LYS A 61 15.23 -16.23 22.90
CA LYS A 61 14.30 -15.53 23.80
C LYS A 61 14.93 -14.29 24.44
N LYS A 62 16.22 -14.36 24.81
CA LYS A 62 16.95 -13.22 25.36
C LYS A 62 17.10 -12.09 24.33
N LEU A 63 17.42 -12.43 23.08
CA LEU A 63 17.50 -11.44 22.00
C LEU A 63 16.14 -10.79 21.72
N GLN A 64 15.07 -11.59 21.67
CA GLN A 64 13.70 -11.08 21.50
C GLN A 64 13.28 -10.15 22.64
N GLU A 65 13.61 -10.49 23.88
CA GLU A 65 13.32 -9.65 25.04
C GLU A 65 14.10 -8.33 24.99
N GLN A 66 15.37 -8.37 24.57
CA GLN A 66 16.17 -7.16 24.36
C GLN A 66 15.58 -6.27 23.26
N GLU A 67 15.19 -6.83 22.11
CA GLU A 67 14.52 -6.05 21.05
C GLU A 67 13.20 -5.46 21.53
N LYS A 68 12.43 -6.19 22.34
CA LYS A 68 11.18 -5.70 22.93
C LYS A 68 11.45 -4.55 23.90
N GLN A 69 12.46 -4.68 24.75
CA GLN A 69 12.88 -3.63 25.68
C GLN A 69 13.31 -2.38 24.94
N GLN A 70 14.14 -2.51 23.89
CA GLN A 70 14.55 -1.37 23.05
C GLN A 70 13.36 -0.65 22.43
N LYS A 71 12.35 -1.39 21.92
CA LYS A 71 11.12 -0.78 21.36
C LYS A 71 10.33 0.00 22.41
N VAL A 72 10.22 -0.52 23.63
CA VAL A 72 9.52 0.14 24.74
C VAL A 72 10.28 1.38 25.22
N GLU A 73 11.60 1.29 25.35
CA GLU A 73 12.45 2.41 25.71
C GLU A 73 12.40 3.53 24.67
N PHE A 74 12.45 3.16 23.39
CA PHE A 74 12.29 4.10 22.28
C PHE A 74 10.94 4.81 22.35
N ARG A 75 9.84 4.07 22.56
CA ARG A 75 8.49 4.64 22.71
C ARG A 75 8.45 5.68 23.84
N LYS A 76 8.95 5.33 25.03
CA LYS A 76 8.99 6.25 26.18
C LYS A 76 9.80 7.51 25.89
N ARG A 77 10.93 7.38 25.18
CA ARG A 77 11.74 8.52 24.77
C ARG A 77 10.96 9.45 23.82
N MET A 78 10.27 8.88 22.82
CA MET A 78 9.47 9.66 21.89
C MET A 78 8.24 10.30 22.55
N GLU A 79 7.57 9.62 23.47
CA GLU A 79 6.46 10.19 24.25
C GLU A 79 6.91 11.43 25.02
N LYS A 80 8.09 11.37 25.64
CA LYS A 80 8.68 12.53 26.31
C LYS A 80 9.01 13.65 25.33
N GLU A 81 9.70 13.35 24.24
CA GLU A 81 10.06 14.38 23.24
C GLU A 81 8.85 15.04 22.58
N VAL A 82 7.78 14.28 22.34
CA VAL A 82 6.52 14.79 21.78
C VAL A 82 5.80 15.63 22.82
N SER A 83 5.77 15.20 24.08
CA SER A 83 5.21 16.00 25.18
C SER A 83 5.94 17.34 25.34
N ASP A 84 7.27 17.33 25.33
CA ASP A 84 8.09 18.54 25.42
C ASP A 84 7.83 19.49 24.23
N PHE A 85 7.68 18.93 23.03
CA PHE A 85 7.32 19.69 21.81
C PHE A 85 5.93 20.34 21.89
N ILE A 86 4.96 19.66 22.51
CA ILE A 86 3.61 20.22 22.70
C ILE A 86 3.66 21.41 23.66
N GLN A 87 4.46 21.30 24.74
CA GLN A 87 4.62 22.35 25.75
C GLN A 87 5.35 23.57 25.21
N ASP A 88 6.34 23.40 24.34
CA ASP A 88 7.06 24.50 23.72
C ASP A 88 6.18 25.22 22.68
N SER A 89 5.62 26.36 23.06
CA SER A 89 4.73 27.16 22.21
C SER A 89 5.44 27.79 20.99
N GLY A 90 6.78 27.96 21.04
CA GLY A 90 7.54 28.56 19.94
C GLY A 90 7.80 27.61 18.78
N GLN A 91 7.76 26.30 19.04
CA GLN A 91 8.04 25.29 18.01
C GLN A 91 6.73 24.86 17.33
N ILE A 92 6.59 25.14 16.03
CA ILE A 92 5.40 24.77 15.23
C ILE A 92 5.54 23.39 14.56
N LYS A 93 6.77 23.01 14.24
CA LYS A 93 7.14 21.76 13.58
C LYS A 93 8.49 21.26 14.09
N LYS A 94 8.67 19.95 14.08
CA LYS A 94 9.93 19.30 14.48
C LYS A 94 10.30 18.22 13.48
N LYS A 95 11.56 18.24 13.04
CA LYS A 95 12.15 17.22 12.16
C LYS A 95 12.99 16.25 12.99
N PHE A 96 12.70 14.96 12.86
CA PHE A 96 13.49 13.90 13.47
C PHE A 96 14.58 13.40 12.52
N GLN A 97 15.57 12.72 13.09
CA GLN A 97 16.58 12.00 12.30
C GLN A 97 15.93 10.84 11.54
N PRO A 98 16.49 10.43 10.39
CA PRO A 98 16.12 9.18 9.74
C PRO A 98 16.17 8.01 10.73
N MET A 99 15.17 7.14 10.69
CA MET A 99 15.02 6.06 11.66
C MET A 99 14.44 4.82 11.00
N ASN A 100 14.63 3.66 11.65
CA ASN A 100 14.21 2.39 11.11
C ASN A 100 12.68 2.33 10.93
N LYS A 101 12.21 1.45 10.04
CA LYS A 101 10.77 1.28 9.75
C LYS A 101 9.91 1.10 11.02
N ILE A 102 10.39 0.33 12.00
CA ILE A 102 9.67 0.09 13.26
C ILE A 102 9.65 1.34 14.14
N GLU A 103 10.79 2.03 14.27
CA GLU A 103 10.90 3.27 15.04
C GLU A 103 10.00 4.37 14.47
N ARG A 104 10.00 4.51 13.15
CA ARG A 104 9.08 5.40 12.43
C ARG A 104 7.62 5.09 12.75
N SER A 105 7.24 3.81 12.70
CA SER A 105 5.87 3.38 13.03
C SER A 105 5.50 3.71 14.48
N ILE A 106 6.42 3.53 15.42
CA ILE A 106 6.19 3.87 16.84
C ILE A 106 6.01 5.38 17.00
N LEU A 107 6.82 6.20 16.32
CA LEU A 107 6.70 7.65 16.38
C LEU A 107 5.35 8.12 15.81
N HIS A 108 4.89 7.58 14.68
CA HIS A 108 3.56 7.89 14.14
C HIS A 108 2.44 7.56 15.15
N ASP A 109 2.47 6.38 15.78
CA ASP A 109 1.49 5.97 16.80
C ASP A 109 1.46 6.96 17.99
N VAL A 110 2.64 7.31 18.53
CA VAL A 110 2.75 8.26 19.65
C VAL A 110 2.21 9.64 19.27
N VAL A 111 2.51 10.12 18.07
CA VAL A 111 2.12 11.45 17.59
C VAL A 111 0.62 11.52 17.29
N GLU A 112 0.05 10.45 16.72
CA GLU A 112 -1.40 10.31 16.49
C GLU A 112 -2.17 10.32 17.81
N VAL A 113 -1.72 9.55 18.81
CA VAL A 113 -2.32 9.53 20.16
C VAL A 113 -2.26 10.91 20.83
N ALA A 114 -1.18 11.65 20.61
CA ALA A 114 -1.03 13.02 21.11
C ALA A 114 -1.87 14.06 20.33
N GLY A 115 -2.57 13.66 19.26
CA GLY A 115 -3.45 14.54 18.47
C GLY A 115 -2.70 15.50 17.55
N LEU A 116 -1.46 15.18 17.21
CA LEU A 116 -0.61 15.95 16.29
C LEU A 116 -0.62 15.34 14.89
N THR A 117 -0.08 16.07 13.91
CA THR A 117 0.04 15.57 12.53
C THR A 117 1.46 15.09 12.27
N SER A 118 1.63 13.92 11.68
CA SER A 118 2.94 13.35 11.34
C SER A 118 3.03 12.97 9.87
N PHE A 119 4.20 13.22 9.26
CA PHE A 119 4.49 12.86 7.87
C PHE A 119 5.90 12.30 7.74
N SER A 120 6.06 11.26 6.93
CA SER A 120 7.34 10.67 6.61
C SER A 120 7.81 11.10 5.22
N PHE A 121 9.06 11.53 5.12
CA PHE A 121 9.69 11.98 3.87
C PHE A 121 11.01 11.24 3.63
N GLY A 122 11.35 11.03 2.37
CA GLY A 122 12.56 10.29 1.94
C GLY A 122 12.22 9.16 0.99
N GLU A 123 13.10 8.95 0.01
CA GLU A 123 12.91 7.95 -1.05
C GLU A 123 13.18 6.53 -0.53
N ASP A 124 14.32 6.33 0.12
CA ASP A 124 14.77 5.03 0.60
C ASP A 124 14.40 4.75 2.05
N ASP A 125 14.18 3.47 2.37
CA ASP A 125 13.80 3.04 3.72
C ASP A 125 14.83 3.38 4.82
N GLU A 126 16.10 3.59 4.45
CA GLU A 126 17.19 3.94 5.36
C GLU A 126 17.31 5.46 5.61
N CYS A 127 16.94 6.29 4.62
CA CYS A 127 17.01 7.76 4.73
C CYS A 127 15.66 8.41 5.07
N ARG A 128 14.59 7.61 5.21
CA ARG A 128 13.25 8.10 5.56
C ARG A 128 13.24 8.69 6.97
N TYR A 129 12.95 9.98 7.04
CA TYR A 129 12.78 10.72 8.29
C TYR A 129 11.32 11.10 8.51
N VAL A 130 11.00 11.47 9.75
CA VAL A 130 9.65 11.88 10.16
C VAL A 130 9.66 13.34 10.56
N MET A 131 8.64 14.08 10.13
CA MET A 131 8.34 15.41 10.64
C MET A 131 6.98 15.40 11.32
N ILE A 132 6.89 16.14 12.42
CA ILE A 132 5.65 16.31 13.17
C ILE A 132 5.28 17.79 13.19
N PHE A 133 3.98 18.05 13.18
CA PHE A 133 3.39 19.37 13.12
C PHE A 133 2.29 19.48 14.16
N LYS A 134 2.18 20.66 14.78
CA LYS A 134 1.03 20.98 15.63
C LYS A 134 -0.24 21.02 14.81
N LYS A 135 -1.35 20.60 15.42
CA LYS A 135 -2.65 20.50 14.73
C LYS A 135 -3.10 21.81 14.10
N GLU A 136 -2.87 22.93 14.79
CA GLU A 136 -3.20 24.29 14.28
C GLU A 136 -2.26 24.76 13.17
N PHE A 137 -1.08 24.14 13.06
CA PHE A 137 -0.03 24.48 12.11
C PHE A 137 0.25 23.28 11.18
N ALA A 138 -0.78 22.49 10.89
CA ALA A 138 -0.67 21.37 9.97
C ALA A 138 -0.32 21.91 8.56
N PRO A 139 0.67 21.31 7.88
CA PRO A 139 1.16 21.82 6.61
C PRO A 139 0.09 21.67 5.53
N SER A 140 0.03 22.64 4.62
CA SER A 140 -0.85 22.56 3.45
C SER A 140 -0.36 21.49 2.45
N ASP A 141 -1.24 21.01 1.57
CA ASP A 141 -0.87 20.03 0.53
C ASP A 141 0.28 20.53 -0.36
N GLU A 142 0.33 21.83 -0.67
CA GLU A 142 1.43 22.41 -1.46
C GLU A 142 2.76 22.42 -0.69
N GLU A 143 2.72 22.69 0.62
CA GLU A 143 3.89 22.61 1.51
C GLU A 143 4.38 21.16 1.62
N LEU A 144 3.47 20.19 1.78
CA LEU A 144 3.80 18.78 1.81
C LEU A 144 4.51 18.31 0.53
N ASP A 145 4.04 18.76 -0.64
CA ASP A 145 4.65 18.39 -1.91
C ASP A 145 6.04 19.01 -2.09
N SER A 146 6.28 20.21 -1.58
CA SER A 146 7.63 20.78 -1.57
C SER A 146 8.60 19.93 -0.74
N TYR A 147 8.17 19.45 0.44
CA TYR A 147 8.98 18.54 1.27
C TYR A 147 9.23 17.19 0.61
N ARG A 148 8.25 16.65 -0.14
CA ARG A 148 8.44 15.41 -0.93
C ARG A 148 9.44 15.59 -2.07
N ARG A 149 9.48 16.78 -2.69
CA ARG A 149 10.47 17.14 -3.71
C ARG A 149 11.85 17.49 -3.12
N GLY A 150 11.96 17.61 -1.79
CA GLY A 150 13.18 18.04 -1.12
C GLY A 150 13.47 19.55 -1.26
N GLU A 151 12.46 20.33 -1.64
CA GLU A 151 12.54 21.79 -1.75
C GLU A 151 12.36 22.44 -0.36
N GLU A 152 13.06 23.54 -0.12
CA GLU A 152 12.90 24.32 1.11
C GLU A 152 11.64 25.18 1.02
N TRP A 153 10.66 24.90 1.88
CA TRP A 153 9.45 25.69 1.97
C TRP A 153 9.69 27.01 2.70
N ASP A 154 9.58 28.11 1.97
CA ASP A 154 9.58 29.46 2.49
C ASP A 154 8.14 30.01 2.54
N PRO A 155 7.60 30.31 3.75
CA PRO A 155 6.23 30.80 3.91
C PRO A 155 5.92 32.07 3.10
N GLN A 156 6.90 32.95 2.90
CA GLN A 156 6.70 34.22 2.20
C GLN A 156 6.57 34.00 0.69
N LYS A 157 7.46 33.18 0.10
CA LYS A 157 7.41 32.83 -1.31
C LYS A 157 6.15 32.06 -1.67
N ALA A 158 5.65 31.23 -0.76
CA ALA A 158 4.39 30.52 -0.94
C ALA A 158 3.19 31.46 -1.04
N GLU A 159 3.13 32.48 -0.17
CA GLU A 159 2.04 33.45 -0.19
C GLU A 159 2.10 34.35 -1.44
N GLU A 160 3.30 34.74 -1.86
CA GLU A 160 3.52 35.46 -3.12
C GLU A 160 3.09 34.65 -4.34
N LYS A 161 3.47 33.37 -4.40
CA LYS A 161 3.07 32.45 -5.47
C LYS A 161 1.55 32.23 -5.50
N ARG A 162 0.91 32.12 -4.33
CA ARG A 162 -0.55 32.02 -4.22
C ARG A 162 -1.24 33.29 -4.71
N LYS A 163 -0.77 34.48 -4.30
CA LYS A 163 -1.28 35.76 -4.80
C LYS A 163 -1.12 35.91 -6.31
N LEU A 164 0.03 35.49 -6.84
CA LEU A 164 0.30 35.52 -8.28
C LEU A 164 -0.64 34.58 -9.05
N LYS A 165 -0.87 33.37 -8.53
CA LYS A 165 -1.77 32.38 -9.15
C LYS A 165 -3.24 32.83 -9.09
N GLU A 166 -3.67 33.40 -7.96
CA GLU A 166 -5.02 33.98 -7.82
C GLU A 166 -5.22 35.17 -8.76
N LEU A 167 -4.20 36.02 -8.91
CA LEU A 167 -4.25 37.14 -9.84
C LEU A 167 -4.30 36.66 -11.29
N ALA A 168 -3.51 35.65 -11.65
CA ALA A 168 -3.54 35.05 -12.99
C ALA A 168 -4.91 34.42 -13.28
N GLN A 169 -5.48 33.68 -12.31
CA GLN A 169 -6.81 33.09 -12.45
C GLN A 169 -7.89 34.17 -12.60
N ARG A 170 -7.84 35.26 -11.82
CA ARG A 170 -8.77 36.38 -11.96
C ARG A 170 -8.62 37.07 -13.31
N GLN A 171 -7.40 37.26 -13.81
CA GLN A 171 -7.16 37.80 -15.15
C GLN A 171 -7.69 36.88 -16.25
N GLU A 172 -7.56 35.56 -16.08
CA GLU A 172 -8.05 34.57 -17.03
C GLU A 172 -9.59 34.48 -17.02
N GLU A 173 -10.22 34.61 -15.86
CA GLU A 173 -11.68 34.73 -15.69
C GLU A 173 -12.20 36.05 -16.29
N GLU A 174 -11.52 37.17 -16.04
CA GLU A 174 -11.83 38.48 -16.64
C GLU A 174 -11.64 38.44 -18.16
N ALA A 175 -10.59 37.81 -18.68
CA ALA A 175 -10.37 37.62 -20.11
C ALA A 175 -11.43 36.69 -20.72
N ALA A 176 -11.84 35.63 -20.02
CA ALA A 176 -12.93 34.75 -20.44
C ALA A 176 -14.29 35.50 -20.46
N HIS A 177 -14.52 36.42 -19.52
CA HIS A 177 -15.69 37.28 -19.49
C HIS A 177 -15.67 38.40 -20.53
N GLN A 178 -14.50 38.95 -20.88
CA GLN A 178 -14.37 39.97 -21.92
C GLN A 178 -14.61 39.40 -23.34
N GLY A 179 -14.58 38.07 -23.51
CA GLY A 179 -14.74 37.42 -24.80
C GLY A 179 -13.55 37.71 -25.74
N PRO A 180 -13.49 37.06 -26.92
CA PRO A 180 -12.40 37.30 -27.87
C PRO A 180 -12.42 38.77 -28.30
N VAL A 181 -11.31 39.48 -28.08
CA VAL A 181 -11.12 40.86 -28.51
C VAL A 181 -11.40 40.92 -30.02
N VAL A 182 -12.51 41.55 -30.40
CA VAL A 182 -12.83 41.80 -31.80
C VAL A 182 -11.90 42.91 -32.27
N VAL A 183 -10.71 42.53 -32.71
CA VAL A 183 -9.82 43.43 -33.43
C VAL A 183 -10.43 43.63 -34.83
N SER A 184 -11.26 44.65 -34.98
CA SER A 184 -11.74 45.11 -36.29
C SER A 184 -10.66 45.98 -36.91
N PRO A 185 -9.93 45.53 -37.95
CA PRO A 185 -8.97 46.38 -38.64
C PRO A 185 -9.71 47.59 -39.24
N ALA A 186 -9.08 48.76 -39.25
CA ALA A 186 -9.71 50.00 -39.76
C ALA A 186 -10.13 49.94 -41.24
N SER A 187 -9.63 48.95 -41.98
CA SER A 187 -10.09 48.64 -43.34
C SER A 187 -10.06 47.12 -43.54
N ASP A 188 -11.14 46.56 -44.09
CA ASP A 188 -11.18 45.16 -44.51
C ASP A 188 -10.41 45.04 -45.83
N TYR A 189 -9.23 44.42 -45.80
CA TYR A 189 -8.38 44.19 -46.97
C TYR A 189 -9.13 43.48 -48.11
N LYS A 190 -10.20 42.73 -47.80
CA LYS A 190 -11.03 42.07 -48.81
C LYS A 190 -11.79 43.06 -49.70
N ASP A 191 -12.08 44.27 -49.25
CA ASP A 191 -12.74 45.28 -50.08
C ASP A 191 -11.87 45.73 -51.27
N LYS A 192 -10.53 45.70 -51.13
CA LYS A 192 -9.58 46.00 -52.21
C LYS A 192 -9.70 45.05 -53.41
N TYR A 193 -10.11 43.80 -53.18
CA TYR A 193 -10.27 42.77 -54.22
C TYR A 193 -11.74 42.45 -54.51
N SER A 194 -12.67 43.23 -53.98
CA SER A 194 -14.11 42.99 -54.16
C SER A 194 -14.55 43.02 -55.62
N HIS A 195 -13.83 43.77 -56.48
CA HIS A 195 -14.03 43.79 -57.93
C HIS A 195 -13.60 42.49 -58.63
N LEU A 196 -12.60 41.78 -58.09
CA LEU A 196 -12.10 40.51 -58.62
C LEU A 196 -12.94 39.30 -58.15
N ILE A 197 -13.43 39.33 -56.91
CA ILE A 197 -14.15 38.20 -56.29
C ILE A 197 -15.69 38.28 -56.50
N GLY A 198 -16.23 39.46 -56.78
CA GLY A 198 -17.65 39.67 -57.05
C GLY A 198 -18.52 39.52 -55.79
N LYS A 199 -19.07 40.64 -55.29
CA LYS A 199 -19.88 40.66 -54.05
C LYS A 199 -21.15 39.77 -54.12
N GLY A 200 -21.65 39.48 -55.32
CA GLY A 200 -22.83 38.62 -55.55
C GLY A 200 -22.51 37.12 -55.62
N ALA A 201 -21.47 36.74 -56.38
CA ALA A 201 -21.11 35.33 -56.59
C ALA A 201 -20.67 34.62 -55.30
N ALA A 202 -20.00 35.33 -54.40
CA ALA A 202 -19.59 34.80 -53.10
C ALA A 202 -20.77 34.54 -52.14
N LYS A 203 -21.84 35.36 -52.21
CA LYS A 203 -23.04 35.19 -51.37
C LYS A 203 -23.82 33.93 -51.75
N ASP A 204 -23.96 33.67 -53.05
CA ASP A 204 -24.65 32.49 -53.56
C ASP A 204 -23.85 31.20 -53.30
N ALA A 205 -22.52 31.25 -53.45
CA ALA A 205 -21.63 30.13 -53.11
C ALA A 205 -21.61 29.82 -51.60
N ALA A 206 -21.71 30.84 -50.73
CA ALA A 206 -21.77 30.64 -49.28
C ALA A 206 -23.06 29.94 -48.82
N HIS A 207 -24.18 30.16 -49.52
CA HIS A 207 -25.44 29.48 -49.22
C HIS A 207 -25.42 28.00 -49.64
N MET A 208 -24.62 27.64 -50.66
CA MET A 208 -24.39 26.25 -51.08
C MET A 208 -23.48 25.47 -50.12
N LEU A 209 -22.61 26.15 -49.38
CA LEU A 209 -21.64 25.58 -48.45
C LEU A 209 -22.14 25.51 -46.99
N GLN A 210 -23.41 25.84 -46.73
CA GLN A 210 -24.02 25.52 -45.44
C GLN A 210 -24.16 24.00 -45.33
N ALA A 211 -23.27 23.38 -44.56
CA ALA A 211 -23.41 21.97 -44.19
C ALA A 211 -24.82 21.74 -43.61
N ASN A 212 -25.51 20.71 -44.12
CA ASN A 212 -26.85 20.36 -43.69
C ASN A 212 -26.83 19.94 -42.22
N LYS A 213 -27.08 20.89 -41.31
CA LYS A 213 -27.15 20.65 -39.85
C LYS A 213 -28.27 19.68 -39.45
N THR A 214 -29.09 19.27 -40.41
CA THR A 214 -30.24 18.37 -40.24
C THR A 214 -29.86 16.90 -40.38
N TYR A 215 -28.70 16.56 -40.95
CA TYR A 215 -28.30 15.16 -41.07
C TYR A 215 -27.78 14.63 -39.73
N GLY A 216 -28.59 13.80 -39.06
CA GLY A 216 -28.23 13.14 -37.79
C GLY A 216 -28.86 13.73 -36.52
N CYS A 217 -29.49 14.91 -36.60
CA CYS A 217 -30.21 15.53 -35.48
C CYS A 217 -31.71 15.51 -35.74
N VAL A 218 -32.43 14.57 -35.13
CA VAL A 218 -33.89 14.55 -35.13
C VAL A 218 -34.40 15.68 -34.22
N PRO A 219 -35.24 16.61 -34.71
CA PRO A 219 -35.82 17.64 -33.87
C PRO A 219 -36.63 17.05 -32.71
N VAL A 220 -36.59 17.67 -31.53
CA VAL A 220 -37.29 17.18 -30.32
C VAL A 220 -38.80 17.01 -30.56
N ALA A 221 -39.41 17.86 -31.39
CA ALA A 221 -40.82 17.77 -31.77
C ALA A 221 -41.20 16.46 -32.49
N ASN A 222 -40.23 15.79 -33.13
CA ASN A 222 -40.44 14.52 -33.84
C ASN A 222 -39.96 13.30 -33.04
N LYS A 223 -39.40 13.52 -31.84
CA LYS A 223 -38.98 12.42 -30.97
C LYS A 223 -40.17 11.89 -30.20
N ARG A 224 -40.23 10.56 -30.07
CA ARG A 224 -41.26 9.86 -29.29
C ARG A 224 -41.19 10.18 -27.79
N ASP A 225 -40.01 10.58 -27.32
CA ASP A 225 -39.77 10.99 -25.94
C ASP A 225 -39.21 12.41 -25.91
N THR A 226 -39.97 13.33 -25.33
CA THR A 226 -39.66 14.76 -25.23
C THR A 226 -39.16 15.16 -23.84
N ARG A 227 -39.11 14.22 -22.90
CA ARG A 227 -38.67 14.48 -21.52
C ARG A 227 -37.19 14.83 -21.46
N SER A 228 -36.80 15.53 -20.41
CA SER A 228 -35.38 15.76 -20.13
C SER A 228 -34.68 14.46 -19.72
N ILE A 229 -33.39 14.33 -20.04
CA ILE A 229 -32.56 13.16 -19.69
C ILE A 229 -32.57 12.91 -18.18
N GLU A 230 -32.53 13.98 -17.37
CA GLU A 230 -32.56 13.89 -15.91
C GLU A 230 -33.88 13.31 -15.40
N GLU A 231 -34.98 13.73 -16.01
CA GLU A 231 -36.32 13.27 -15.70
C GLU A 231 -36.44 11.78 -16.03
N ALA A 232 -35.91 11.34 -17.19
CA ALA A 232 -35.83 9.93 -17.56
C ALA A 232 -35.01 9.09 -16.57
N MET A 233 -33.85 9.59 -16.16
CA MET A 233 -32.99 8.89 -15.20
C MET A 233 -33.65 8.75 -13.83
N ASN A 234 -34.37 9.77 -13.37
CA ASN A 234 -35.06 9.72 -12.09
C ASN A 234 -36.22 8.73 -12.08
N GLU A 235 -36.99 8.62 -13.17
CA GLU A 235 -38.04 7.61 -13.27
C GLU A 235 -37.49 6.19 -13.37
N ILE A 236 -36.39 5.97 -14.10
CA ILE A 236 -35.70 4.67 -14.12
C ILE A 236 -35.22 4.30 -12.71
N ARG A 237 -34.64 5.25 -11.97
CA ARG A 237 -34.19 5.03 -10.59
C ARG A 237 -35.36 4.72 -9.66
N ALA A 238 -36.47 5.45 -9.77
CA ALA A 238 -37.68 5.21 -8.99
C ALA A 238 -38.30 3.83 -9.29
N LYS A 239 -38.43 3.47 -10.57
CA LYS A 239 -38.94 2.16 -10.99
C LYS A 239 -38.03 1.01 -10.55
N LYS A 240 -36.71 1.22 -10.55
CA LYS A 240 -35.75 0.23 -10.03
C LYS A 240 -35.89 0.02 -8.52
N ARG A 241 -36.15 1.09 -7.75
CA ARG A 241 -36.43 0.99 -6.30
C ARG A 241 -37.73 0.22 -6.04
N LEU A 242 -38.78 0.50 -6.80
CA LEU A 242 -40.08 -0.17 -6.63
C LEU A 242 -40.05 -1.66 -7.00
N ARG A 243 -39.30 -2.03 -8.05
CA ARG A 243 -39.06 -3.45 -8.38
C ARG A 243 -38.26 -4.20 -7.32
N GLN A 244 -37.44 -3.50 -6.55
CA GLN A 244 -36.68 -4.08 -5.44
C GLN A 244 -37.53 -4.22 -4.16
N SER A 245 -38.56 -3.40 -3.96
CA SER A 245 -39.47 -3.47 -2.81
C SER A 245 -40.66 -4.43 -2.99
N GLY A 246 -40.81 -5.07 -4.16
CA GLY A 246 -41.79 -6.14 -4.39
C GLY A 246 -43.26 -5.71 -4.46
N GLU A 247 -43.53 -4.42 -4.63
CA GLU A 247 -44.89 -3.88 -4.68
C GLU A 247 -45.37 -3.78 -6.14
N GLU A 248 -46.38 -4.58 -6.49
CA GLU A 248 -46.93 -4.68 -7.85
C GLU A 248 -47.87 -3.49 -8.13
N LEU A 249 -47.58 -2.69 -9.15
CA LEU A 249 -48.43 -1.54 -9.54
C LEU A 249 -49.66 -1.99 -10.36
N PRO A 250 -50.83 -1.34 -10.18
CA PRO A 250 -52.02 -1.62 -10.99
C PRO A 250 -51.86 -1.12 -12.43
N PRO A 251 -52.60 -1.69 -13.40
CA PRO A 251 -52.46 -1.33 -14.81
C PRO A 251 -53.03 0.08 -15.07
N THR A 252 -52.19 0.95 -15.63
CA THR A 252 -52.64 2.25 -16.18
C THR A 252 -53.15 2.04 -17.60
N SER A 253 -54.41 2.45 -17.85
CA SER A 253 -55.02 2.59 -19.19
C SER A 253 -54.40 3.72 -20.01
#